data_AF-A0A945N598-F1
#
_entry.id   AF-A0A945N598-F1
#
_cell.length_a   1.000
_cell.length_b   1.000
_cell.length_c   1.000
_cell.angle_alpha   90.00
_cell.angle_beta   90.00
_cell.angle_gamma   90.00
#
_symmetry.space_group_name_H-M   'P 1'
#
loop_
_entity.id
_entity.type
_entity.pdbx_description
1 polymer ?
#
loop_
_entity_poly.entity_id
_entity_poly.type
_entity_poly.pdbx_seq_one_letter_code
_entity_poly.pdbx_strand_id
1 'polypeptide(L)'
;MEPFEFVGLPSRVIFGPGKIAVLAEEIEALGAKRALFCCSPGRVGVVKQVAETVGSRYAGICDQALPFTPFEAAEEGRQAARDAKADCL
;
A
#
# COMPACT_ATOMS: atom_id res chain seq x y z
N MET A 1 -39.74 9.57 -3.52
CA MET A 1 -38.46 8.83 -3.45
C MET A 1 -38.47 7.94 -4.67
N GLU A 2 -37.56 8.19 -5.61
CA GLU A 2 -37.53 7.43 -6.86
C GLU A 2 -36.83 6.08 -6.65
N PRO A 3 -37.26 5.00 -7.34
CA PRO A 3 -36.57 3.72 -7.32
C PRO A 3 -35.12 3.84 -7.80
N PHE A 4 -34.18 3.16 -7.13
CA PHE A 4 -32.78 3.07 -7.55
C PHE A 4 -32.17 1.72 -7.16
N GLU A 5 -31.07 1.35 -7.82
CA GLU A 5 -30.23 0.19 -7.50
C GLU A 5 -28.87 0.67 -6.98
N PHE A 6 -28.38 0.05 -5.92
CA PHE A 6 -27.04 0.25 -5.38
C PHE A 6 -26.27 -1.07 -5.39
N VAL A 7 -25.14 -1.08 -6.09
CA VAL A 7 -24.20 -2.20 -6.09
C VAL A 7 -22.96 -1.81 -5.29
N GLY A 8 -22.79 -2.45 -4.13
CA GLY A 8 -21.59 -2.28 -3.31
C GLY A 8 -20.42 -3.11 -3.85
N LEU A 9 -19.24 -2.49 -3.95
CA LEU A 9 -18.02 -3.20 -4.32
C LEU A 9 -17.42 -3.97 -3.12
N PRO A 10 -16.76 -5.11 -3.34
CA PRO A 10 -16.04 -5.81 -2.29
C PRO A 10 -15.02 -4.88 -1.60
N SER A 11 -15.10 -4.77 -0.29
CA SER A 11 -14.18 -3.97 0.51
C SER A 11 -13.99 -4.58 1.89
N ARG A 12 -12.79 -4.40 2.46
CA ARG A 12 -12.46 -4.76 3.84
C ARG A 12 -11.85 -3.54 4.49
N VAL A 13 -12.52 -3.03 5.53
CA VAL A 13 -12.09 -1.81 6.24
C VAL A 13 -11.76 -2.18 7.68
N ILE A 14 -10.55 -1.84 8.11
CA ILE A 14 -10.08 -2.04 9.48
C ILE A 14 -9.92 -0.66 10.09
N PHE A 15 -10.79 -0.35 11.04
CA PHE A 15 -10.88 0.98 11.60
C PHE A 15 -10.68 0.95 13.11
N GLY A 16 -9.95 1.94 13.63
CA GLY A 16 -9.78 2.17 15.06
C GLY A 16 -8.35 2.58 15.43
N PRO A 17 -8.15 3.14 16.63
CA PRO A 17 -6.82 3.50 17.13
C PRO A 17 -5.89 2.28 17.17
N GLY A 18 -4.64 2.47 16.73
CA GLY A 18 -3.61 1.42 16.78
C GLY A 18 -3.77 0.29 15.77
N LYS A 19 -4.77 0.33 14.87
CA LYS A 19 -4.99 -0.76 13.88
C LYS A 19 -3.89 -0.93 12.85
N ILE A 20 -2.97 0.01 12.73
CA ILE A 20 -1.76 -0.19 11.92
C ILE A 20 -0.94 -1.41 12.39
N ALA A 21 -1.05 -1.81 13.67
CA ALA A 21 -0.35 -2.97 14.22
C ALA A 21 -0.76 -4.31 13.56
N VAL A 22 -1.95 -4.41 12.94
CA VAL A 22 -2.38 -5.64 12.25
C VAL A 22 -2.01 -5.65 10.76
N LEU A 23 -1.26 -4.65 10.27
CA LEU A 23 -0.91 -4.55 8.84
C LEU A 23 -0.20 -5.80 8.32
N ALA A 24 0.67 -6.42 9.13
CA ALA A 24 1.35 -7.67 8.76
C ALA A 24 0.36 -8.82 8.51
N GLU A 25 -0.67 -8.96 9.36
CA GLU A 25 -1.73 -9.97 9.24
C GLU A 25 -2.58 -9.75 7.99
N GLU A 26 -2.77 -8.49 7.58
CA GLU A 26 -3.55 -8.17 6.38
C GLU A 26 -2.78 -8.40 5.09
N ILE A 27 -1.46 -8.19 5.10
CA ILE A 27 -0.59 -8.64 4.00
C ILE A 27 -0.65 -10.17 3.88
N GLU A 28 -0.66 -10.89 5.00
CA GLU A 28 -0.86 -12.36 5.00
C GLU A 28 -2.23 -12.77 4.47
N ALA A 29 -3.30 -12.08 4.89
CA ALA A 29 -4.67 -12.36 4.46
C ALA A 29 -4.85 -12.13 2.95
N LEU A 30 -4.08 -11.22 2.36
CA LEU A 30 -4.00 -11.01 0.90
C LEU A 30 -3.23 -12.14 0.18
N GLY A 31 -2.52 -13.01 0.92
CA GLY A 31 -1.64 -14.03 0.38
C GLY A 31 -0.28 -13.49 -0.08
N ALA A 32 0.04 -12.25 0.27
CA ALA A 32 1.24 -11.55 -0.13
C ALA A 32 2.41 -11.76 0.85
N LYS A 33 3.64 -11.61 0.35
CA LYS A 33 4.88 -11.86 1.10
C LYS A 33 5.92 -10.76 0.94
N ARG A 34 5.75 -9.87 -0.04
CA ARG A 34 6.71 -8.82 -0.42
C ARG A 34 5.94 -7.53 -0.72
N ALA A 35 5.68 -6.75 0.32
CA ALA A 35 4.98 -5.47 0.25
C ALA A 35 5.96 -4.32 -0.08
N LEU A 36 5.68 -3.58 -1.16
CA LEU A 36 6.38 -2.34 -1.49
C LEU A 36 5.52 -1.14 -1.08
N PHE A 37 6.04 -0.30 -0.20
CA PHE A 37 5.31 0.90 0.22
C PHE A 37 5.51 2.05 -0.76
N CYS A 38 4.43 2.72 -1.18
CA CYS A 38 4.48 3.89 -2.06
C CYS A 38 4.19 5.18 -1.30
N CYS A 39 5.01 6.22 -1.47
CA CYS A 39 4.80 7.51 -0.84
C CYS A 39 5.43 8.67 -1.59
N SER A 40 5.11 9.90 -1.20
CA SER A 40 5.80 11.10 -1.69
C SER A 40 7.13 11.29 -0.96
N PRO A 41 8.13 11.98 -1.54
CA PRO A 41 9.49 12.05 -0.98
C PRO A 41 9.55 12.51 0.49
N GLY A 42 8.71 13.48 0.87
CA GLY A 42 8.65 14.01 2.24
C GLY A 42 8.05 13.07 3.29
N ARG A 43 7.57 11.87 2.91
CA ARG A 43 6.88 10.92 3.81
C ARG A 43 7.69 9.68 4.13
N VAL A 44 8.88 9.51 3.57
CA VAL A 44 9.72 8.31 3.75
C VAL A 44 9.93 7.99 5.23
N GLY A 45 10.15 8.99 6.09
CA GLY A 45 10.34 8.76 7.53
C GLY A 45 9.14 8.09 8.20
N VAL A 46 7.93 8.59 7.95
CA VAL A 46 6.69 8.01 8.51
C VAL A 46 6.42 6.63 7.93
N VAL A 47 6.67 6.43 6.64
CA VAL A 47 6.47 5.12 5.99
C VAL A 47 7.45 4.07 6.51
N LYS A 48 8.70 4.44 6.80
CA LYS A 48 9.66 3.53 7.44
C LYS A 48 9.16 3.05 8.81
N GLN A 49 8.60 3.94 9.64
CA GLN A 49 8.01 3.56 10.93
C GLN A 49 6.86 2.56 10.77
N VAL A 50 6.04 2.71 9.72
CA VAL A 50 4.98 1.74 9.40
C VAL A 50 5.58 0.43 8.89
N ALA A 51 6.58 0.48 8.01
CA ALA A 51 7.23 -0.68 7.43
C ALA A 51 7.93 -1.57 8.48
N GLU A 52 8.43 -0.99 9.57
CA GLU A 52 8.98 -1.73 10.71
C GLU A 52 7.95 -2.72 11.31
N THR A 53 6.65 -2.44 11.19
CA THR A 53 5.58 -3.30 11.73
C THR A 53 5.34 -4.57 10.90
N VAL A 54 5.79 -4.61 9.63
CA VAL A 54 5.51 -5.74 8.71
C VAL A 54 6.65 -6.74 8.59
N GLY A 55 7.79 -6.47 9.25
CA GLY A 55 8.90 -7.41 9.39
C GLY A 55 9.47 -7.89 8.05
N SER A 56 9.60 -9.22 7.89
CA SER A 56 10.17 -9.84 6.69
C SER A 56 9.38 -9.62 5.41
N ARG A 57 8.15 -9.08 5.50
CA ARG A 57 7.31 -8.76 4.35
C ARG A 57 7.68 -7.45 3.68
N TYR A 58 8.50 -6.63 4.32
CA TYR A 58 8.98 -5.39 3.74
C TYR A 58 9.87 -5.65 2.52
N ALA A 59 9.42 -5.21 1.34
CA ALA A 59 10.16 -5.33 0.09
C ALA A 59 10.88 -4.04 -0.32
N GLY A 60 10.46 -2.88 0.21
CA GLY A 60 11.09 -1.59 -0.06
C GLY A 60 10.13 -0.40 0.05
N ILE A 61 10.61 0.78 -0.33
CA ILE A 61 9.82 2.00 -0.49
C ILE A 61 10.05 2.55 -1.89
N CYS A 62 8.97 2.88 -2.59
CA CYS A 62 8.98 3.80 -3.74
C CYS A 62 8.52 5.18 -3.25
N ASP A 63 9.41 6.16 -3.30
CA ASP A 63 9.16 7.52 -2.80
C ASP A 63 8.84 8.53 -3.91
N GLN A 64 8.48 8.03 -5.10
CA GLN A 64 8.25 8.83 -6.31
C GLN A 64 6.78 9.22 -6.51
N ALA A 65 5.92 9.10 -5.49
CA ALA A 65 4.52 9.47 -5.64
C ALA A 65 4.35 11.00 -5.72
N LEU A 66 3.94 11.47 -6.90
CA LEU A 66 3.71 12.89 -7.21
C LEU A 66 2.21 13.22 -7.34
N PRO A 67 1.81 14.48 -7.11
CA PRO A 67 0.44 14.93 -7.38
C PRO A 67 -0.01 14.60 -8.79
N PHE A 68 -1.28 14.20 -8.93
CA PHE A 68 -1.90 13.79 -10.20
C PHE A 68 -1.33 12.51 -10.83
N THR A 69 -0.39 11.83 -10.18
CA THR A 69 0.18 10.54 -10.59
C THR A 69 0.58 10.54 -12.08
N PRO A 70 1.55 11.39 -12.48
CA PRO A 70 2.03 11.41 -13.86
C PRO A 70 2.55 10.03 -14.27
N PHE A 71 2.51 9.76 -15.57
CA PHE A 71 2.86 8.45 -16.13
C PHE A 71 4.26 8.00 -15.69
N GLU A 72 5.22 8.91 -15.69
CA GLU A 72 6.61 8.65 -15.30
C GLU A 72 6.71 8.15 -13.85
N ALA A 73 5.97 8.78 -12.92
CA ALA A 73 5.93 8.35 -11.52
C ALA A 73 5.30 6.94 -11.37
N ALA A 74 4.28 6.63 -12.17
CA ALA A 74 3.69 5.30 -12.19
C ALA A 74 4.64 4.25 -12.78
N GLU A 75 5.41 4.58 -13.82
CA GLU A 75 6.43 3.69 -14.38
C GLU A 75 7.58 3.43 -13.40
N GLU A 76 8.05 4.46 -12.71
CA GLU A 76 9.08 4.33 -11.66
C GLU A 76 8.58 3.42 -10.53
N GLY A 77 7.35 3.61 -10.06
CA GLY A 77 6.73 2.71 -9.07
C GLY A 77 6.62 1.27 -9.56
N ARG A 78 6.27 1.06 -10.83
CA ARG A 78 6.21 -0.28 -11.43
C ARG A 78 7.59 -0.92 -11.52
N GLN A 79 8.61 -0.14 -11.84
CA GLN A 79 9.99 -0.62 -11.89
C GLN A 79 10.48 -1.01 -10.50
N ALA A 80 10.25 -0.15 -9.49
CA ALA A 80 10.57 -0.45 -8.10
C ALA A 80 9.89 -1.74 -7.60
N ALA A 81 8.62 -1.95 -7.96
CA ALA A 81 7.89 -3.18 -7.61
C ALA A 81 8.53 -4.43 -8.24
N ARG A 82 8.94 -4.36 -9.51
CA ARG A 82 9.63 -5.47 -10.18
C ARG A 82 10.99 -5.77 -9.54
N ASP A 83 11.79 -4.75 -9.29
CA ASP A 83 13.14 -4.90 -8.71
C ASP A 83 13.07 -5.45 -7.29
N ALA A 84 12.09 -4.98 -6.51
CA ALA A 84 11.79 -5.50 -5.18
C ALA A 84 11.08 -6.87 -5.20
N LYS A 85 10.69 -7.39 -6.37
CA LYS A 85 9.83 -8.57 -6.52
C LYS A 85 8.58 -8.48 -5.63
N ALA A 86 7.98 -7.30 -5.56
CA ALA A 86 6.83 -7.04 -4.73
C ALA A 86 5.60 -7.77 -5.28
N ASP A 87 4.78 -8.32 -4.39
CA ASP A 87 3.52 -8.99 -4.71
C ASP A 87 2.30 -8.23 -4.16
N CYS A 88 2.51 -7.17 -3.37
CA CYS A 88 1.52 -6.16 -3.04
C CYS A 88 2.15 -4.76 -2.85
N LEU A 89 1.29 -3.73 -2.78
CA LEU A 89 1.63 -2.32 -2.56
C LEU A 89 0.95 -1.76 -1.31
#